data_AF-A0A941TD61-F1
#
_entry.id   AF-A0A941TD61-F1
#
_cell.length_a   1.000
_cell.length_b   1.000
_cell.length_c   1.000
_cell.angle_alpha   90.00
_cell.angle_beta   90.00
_cell.angle_gamma   90.00
#
_symmetry.space_group_name_H-M   'P 1'
#
loop_
_entity.id
_entity.type
_entity.pdbx_description
1 polymer ?
#
loop_
_entity_poly.entity_id
_entity_poly.type
_entity_poly.pdbx_seq_one_letter_code
_entity_poly.pdbx_strand_id
1 'polypeptide(L)'
;MSYQFNYTLPPLNAAAPKTDPNAPTYASEDGMVASLSSQEVIFQIRRTGEPHVMTIQVLQAMDQCREFRTLDEHVARIQSTQPALAGKRDDVKRVLESLVQRQLLISDGSFVERLSASSAIAQAPMRAVFIRACDRPTQLAHLLTSLAEYERRFRAGRRYVLLDDSVLQASINEQRDLLREFARTTGCKVHYIGHAERSKIVDKLAREFPQAKATIQNLFVRDKSANTQRFGGGRGWNMALLLSAGSRFALLDDDLRLNLKRPPFLRAGLDPNPSPPMEAAFLANMEEAFGYGEDVDQDPFALHLDACGQMLGALTRAAYPLSRQALRGANLSRLELLSAPSRVVATQVGTYGSARTENGLWLYRLEGRSREELWRERASYLRNTEAQHIWFGVAQAHAKEITGFTPFTFDNNLLLPCTNPVGRGEDSLWSALTRYAHPDAVVLELPEAVAHVQESQRIRSDITRQAYTPRVNLFLRDYVQRQLGLYKAADPGQRLSLFADVLRDLAGASATERVSNLREYLSYARADLIDRLQHQIEAATEAPVYWQADARAIVESNAKALLAKAPPRLGDWPEDIDDAGCAKALVGELDGMADALEHWPALWRHAAEQGEKLLGAL
;
A
#
# COMPACT_ATOMS: atom_id res chain seq x y z
N MET A 1 -0.25 -21.49 4.16
CA MET A 1 -0.06 -21.46 2.70
C MET A 1 -1.39 -21.74 2.03
N SER A 2 -2.03 -20.72 1.45
CA SER A 2 -3.07 -20.91 0.44
C SER A 2 -2.36 -20.81 -0.91
N TYR A 3 -2.21 -21.94 -1.60
CA TYR A 3 -1.67 -21.96 -2.95
C TYR A 3 -2.77 -21.45 -3.88
N GLN A 4 -2.67 -20.20 -4.33
CA GLN A 4 -3.45 -19.71 -5.46
C GLN A 4 -2.72 -20.13 -6.75
N PHE A 5 -3.20 -21.20 -7.38
CA PHE A 5 -2.80 -21.52 -8.74
C PHE A 5 -3.41 -20.47 -9.68
N ASN A 6 -2.61 -19.48 -10.10
CA ASN A 6 -2.95 -18.63 -11.24
C ASN A 6 -2.65 -19.44 -12.51
N TYR A 7 -3.65 -20.16 -13.02
CA TYR A 7 -3.60 -20.61 -14.40
C TYR A 7 -3.86 -19.40 -15.30
N THR A 8 -2.82 -18.90 -15.96
CA THR A 8 -2.99 -18.02 -17.11
C THR A 8 -3.60 -18.85 -18.23
N LEU A 9 -4.91 -18.69 -18.45
CA LEU A 9 -5.63 -19.46 -19.45
C LEU A 9 -5.31 -18.92 -20.86
N PRO A 10 -5.25 -19.80 -21.89
CA PRO A 10 -4.94 -19.39 -23.24
C PRO A 10 -5.96 -18.36 -23.77
N PRO A 11 -5.54 -17.43 -24.65
CA PRO A 11 -6.46 -16.50 -25.29
C PRO A 11 -7.47 -17.23 -26.18
N LEU A 12 -8.70 -16.70 -26.24
CA LEU A 12 -9.81 -17.22 -27.04
C LEU A 12 -9.52 -17.04 -28.55
N ASN A 13 -9.55 -18.14 -29.31
CA ASN A 13 -9.54 -18.14 -30.79
C ASN A 13 -10.95 -18.19 -31.42
N ALA A 14 -12.03 -18.10 -30.62
CA ALA A 14 -13.40 -18.10 -31.13
C ALA A 14 -13.92 -16.67 -31.31
N ALA A 15 -14.60 -16.41 -32.44
CA ALA A 15 -15.26 -15.13 -32.68
C ALA A 15 -16.22 -14.81 -31.53
N ALA A 16 -15.89 -13.78 -30.75
CA ALA A 16 -16.72 -13.34 -29.64
C ALA A 16 -18.13 -12.99 -30.18
N PRO A 17 -19.21 -13.48 -29.55
CA PRO A 17 -20.55 -13.04 -29.93
C PRO A 17 -20.64 -11.52 -29.85
N LYS A 18 -21.36 -10.88 -30.79
CA LYS A 18 -21.68 -9.44 -30.70
C LYS A 18 -22.35 -9.20 -29.35
N THR A 19 -21.61 -8.58 -28.45
CA THR A 19 -22.01 -8.43 -27.06
C THR A 19 -22.61 -7.05 -26.89
N ASP A 20 -23.86 -7.02 -26.44
CA ASP A 20 -24.44 -5.79 -25.94
C ASP A 20 -23.59 -5.34 -24.72
N PRO A 21 -22.94 -4.17 -24.78
CA PRO A 21 -22.12 -3.68 -23.68
C PRO A 21 -22.93 -3.46 -22.38
N ASN A 22 -24.26 -3.37 -22.47
CA ASN A 22 -25.16 -3.18 -21.35
C ASN A 22 -25.78 -4.48 -20.81
N ALA A 23 -25.50 -5.63 -21.45
CA ALA A 23 -26.02 -6.91 -20.97
C ALA A 23 -25.46 -7.24 -19.56
N PRO A 24 -26.28 -7.81 -18.67
CA PRO A 24 -25.82 -8.19 -17.34
C PRO A 24 -24.71 -9.24 -17.42
N THR A 25 -23.64 -9.00 -16.66
CA THR A 25 -22.53 -9.92 -16.51
C THR A 25 -22.60 -10.65 -15.18
N TYR A 26 -22.03 -11.85 -15.13
CA TYR A 26 -22.06 -12.75 -13.98
C TYR A 26 -20.66 -13.30 -13.71
N ALA A 27 -20.31 -13.51 -12.44
CA ALA A 27 -19.07 -14.14 -12.02
C ALA A 27 -19.32 -15.15 -10.90
N SER A 28 -18.56 -16.25 -10.88
CA SER A 28 -18.72 -17.31 -9.89
C SER A 28 -18.11 -16.96 -8.54
N GLU A 29 -18.80 -17.31 -7.46
CA GLU A 29 -18.25 -17.29 -6.10
C GLU A 29 -17.05 -18.23 -5.96
N ASP A 30 -16.15 -17.90 -5.03
CA ASP A 30 -15.09 -18.80 -4.57
C ASP A 30 -15.55 -19.58 -3.33
N GLY A 31 -14.95 -20.74 -3.06
CA GLY A 31 -15.40 -21.61 -1.99
C GLY A 31 -14.48 -22.76 -1.65
N MET A 32 -14.82 -23.43 -0.56
CA MET A 32 -14.15 -24.67 -0.13
C MET A 32 -14.87 -25.86 -0.75
N VAL A 33 -14.10 -26.84 -1.22
CA VAL A 33 -14.65 -28.05 -1.86
C VAL A 33 -14.22 -29.28 -1.10
N ALA A 34 -15.16 -30.18 -0.84
CA ALA A 34 -14.88 -31.53 -0.38
C ALA A 34 -15.66 -32.56 -1.19
N SER A 35 -15.04 -33.69 -1.51
CA SER A 35 -15.70 -34.77 -2.22
C SER A 35 -16.68 -35.51 -1.32
N LEU A 36 -17.89 -35.76 -1.82
CA LEU A 36 -18.88 -36.64 -1.17
C LEU A 36 -18.90 -38.04 -1.80
N SER A 37 -18.59 -38.12 -3.09
CA SER A 37 -18.50 -39.37 -3.85
C SER A 37 -17.54 -39.22 -5.03
N SER A 38 -17.47 -40.24 -5.91
CA SER A 38 -16.75 -40.14 -7.18
C SER A 38 -17.39 -39.19 -8.20
N GLN A 39 -18.61 -38.71 -7.94
CA GLN A 39 -19.36 -37.86 -8.86
C GLN A 39 -19.84 -36.54 -8.24
N GLU A 40 -19.91 -36.46 -6.91
CA GLU A 40 -20.48 -35.33 -6.19
C GLU A 40 -19.50 -34.69 -5.20
N VAL A 41 -19.67 -33.39 -5.03
CA VAL A 41 -18.92 -32.56 -4.08
C VAL A 41 -19.88 -31.71 -3.26
N ILE A 42 -19.43 -31.35 -2.07
CA ILE A 42 -19.97 -30.21 -1.34
C ILE A 42 -19.08 -28.99 -1.60
N PHE A 43 -19.69 -27.92 -2.10
CA PHE A 43 -19.08 -26.61 -2.28
C PHE A 43 -19.62 -25.67 -1.21
N GLN A 44 -18.75 -25.07 -0.41
CA GLN A 44 -19.12 -24.09 0.61
C GLN A 44 -18.67 -22.70 0.14
N ILE A 45 -19.62 -21.79 -0.06
CA ILE A 45 -19.33 -20.42 -0.51
C ILE A 45 -18.43 -19.73 0.53
N ARG A 46 -17.27 -19.20 0.12
CA ARG A 46 -16.33 -18.54 1.03
C ARG A 46 -16.97 -17.36 1.76
N ARG A 47 -17.77 -16.57 1.05
CA ARG A 47 -18.40 -15.35 1.56
C ARG A 47 -19.50 -15.60 2.60
N THR A 48 -20.37 -16.59 2.38
CA THR A 48 -21.55 -16.83 3.25
C THR A 48 -21.40 -18.06 4.13
N GLY A 49 -20.49 -18.98 3.80
CA GLY A 49 -20.42 -20.29 4.42
C GLY A 49 -21.55 -21.24 4.01
N GLU A 50 -22.41 -20.85 3.07
CA GLU A 50 -23.55 -21.67 2.64
C GLU A 50 -23.09 -22.90 1.85
N PRO A 51 -23.53 -24.12 2.21
CA PRO A 51 -23.15 -25.35 1.53
C PRO A 51 -24.07 -25.68 0.35
N HIS A 52 -23.46 -26.20 -0.71
CA HIS A 52 -24.15 -26.63 -1.91
C HIS A 52 -23.60 -27.97 -2.39
N VAL A 53 -24.47 -28.96 -2.54
CA VAL A 53 -24.13 -30.21 -3.24
C VAL A 53 -24.26 -29.98 -4.75
N MET A 54 -23.29 -30.48 -5.51
CA MET A 54 -23.30 -30.45 -6.96
C MET A 54 -22.41 -31.56 -7.54
N THR A 55 -22.57 -31.85 -8.83
CA THR A 55 -21.67 -32.80 -9.51
C THR A 55 -20.31 -32.14 -9.81
N ILE A 56 -19.28 -32.96 -9.98
CA ILE A 56 -17.94 -32.50 -10.38
C ILE A 56 -17.99 -31.70 -11.70
N GLN A 57 -18.87 -32.08 -12.64
CA GLN A 57 -18.99 -31.35 -13.91
C GLN A 57 -19.54 -29.93 -13.72
N VAL A 58 -20.51 -29.76 -12.81
CA VAL A 58 -21.06 -28.44 -12.48
C VAL A 58 -19.99 -27.57 -11.81
N LEU A 59 -19.20 -28.13 -10.90
CA LEU A 59 -18.07 -27.42 -10.30
C LEU A 59 -17.06 -26.97 -11.36
N GLN A 60 -16.68 -27.85 -12.28
CA GLN A 60 -15.75 -27.52 -13.38
C GLN A 60 -16.30 -26.43 -14.30
N ALA A 61 -17.59 -26.44 -14.60
CA ALA A 61 -18.23 -25.38 -15.39
C ALA A 61 -18.26 -24.05 -14.63
N MET A 62 -18.60 -24.07 -13.34
CA MET A 62 -18.57 -22.90 -12.47
C MET A 62 -17.15 -22.30 -12.38
N ASP A 63 -16.12 -23.13 -12.31
CA ASP A 63 -14.72 -22.71 -12.27
C ASP A 63 -14.26 -21.94 -13.53
N GLN A 64 -14.91 -22.16 -14.66
CA GLN A 64 -14.68 -21.40 -15.89
C GLN A 64 -15.40 -20.04 -15.90
N CYS A 65 -16.26 -19.77 -14.92
CA CYS A 65 -17.10 -18.57 -14.85
C CYS A 65 -16.61 -17.53 -13.84
N ARG A 66 -15.32 -17.55 -13.45
CA ARG A 66 -14.75 -16.67 -12.42
C ARG A 66 -14.76 -15.16 -12.73
N GLU A 67 -14.81 -14.81 -14.01
CA GLU A 67 -14.80 -13.42 -14.47
C GLU A 67 -16.21 -12.92 -14.79
N PHE A 68 -16.48 -11.64 -14.55
CA PHE A 68 -17.75 -11.02 -14.95
C PHE A 68 -17.89 -11.00 -16.48
N ARG A 69 -18.71 -11.92 -16.99
CA ARG A 69 -19.08 -12.05 -18.40
C ARG A 69 -20.56 -12.37 -18.53
N THR A 70 -21.15 -12.12 -19.69
CA THR A 70 -22.52 -12.53 -19.98
C THR A 70 -22.65 -14.05 -19.93
N LEU A 71 -23.85 -14.57 -19.66
CA LEU A 71 -24.08 -16.02 -19.68
C LEU A 71 -23.72 -16.64 -21.04
N ASP A 72 -23.98 -15.93 -22.14
CA ASP A 72 -23.67 -16.41 -23.48
C ASP A 72 -22.16 -16.51 -23.75
N GLU A 73 -21.35 -15.62 -23.17
CA GLU A 73 -19.88 -15.69 -23.19
C GLU A 73 -19.37 -16.87 -22.33
N HIS A 74 -19.96 -17.09 -21.16
CA HIS A 74 -19.62 -18.24 -20.31
C HIS A 74 -19.95 -19.57 -20.99
N VAL A 75 -21.11 -19.67 -21.63
CA VAL A 75 -21.46 -20.87 -22.42
C VAL A 75 -20.43 -21.12 -23.53
N ALA A 76 -20.09 -20.08 -24.30
CA ALA A 76 -19.09 -20.22 -25.37
C ALA A 76 -17.72 -20.69 -24.82
N ARG A 77 -17.30 -20.15 -23.68
CA ARG A 77 -16.06 -20.57 -23.00
C ARG A 77 -16.12 -22.03 -22.56
N ILE A 78 -17.16 -22.44 -21.85
CA ILE A 78 -17.32 -23.82 -21.38
C ILE A 78 -17.31 -24.81 -22.56
N GLN A 79 -18.02 -24.50 -23.64
CA GLN A 79 -18.05 -25.35 -24.85
C GLN A 79 -16.67 -25.45 -25.52
N SER A 80 -15.86 -24.38 -25.48
CA SER A 80 -14.51 -24.39 -26.04
C SER A 80 -13.51 -25.19 -25.20
N THR A 81 -13.70 -25.25 -23.88
CA THR A 81 -12.78 -25.95 -22.96
C THR A 81 -13.21 -27.39 -22.65
N GLN A 82 -14.48 -27.75 -22.90
CA GLN A 82 -15.05 -29.06 -22.60
C GLN A 82 -15.71 -29.69 -23.85
N PRO A 83 -14.98 -30.52 -24.61
CA PRO A 83 -15.48 -31.12 -25.85
C PRO A 83 -16.79 -31.91 -25.70
N ALA A 84 -17.01 -32.54 -24.54
CA ALA A 84 -18.24 -33.29 -24.25
C ALA A 84 -19.53 -32.44 -24.18
N LEU A 85 -19.37 -31.11 -24.08
CA LEU A 85 -20.46 -30.13 -24.05
C LEU A 85 -20.58 -29.33 -25.36
N ALA A 86 -19.76 -29.65 -26.37
CA ALA A 86 -19.89 -29.06 -27.69
C ALA A 86 -21.30 -29.31 -28.25
N GLY A 87 -21.93 -28.26 -28.79
CA GLY A 87 -23.30 -28.32 -29.31
C GLY A 87 -24.42 -28.31 -28.27
N LYS A 88 -24.14 -28.45 -26.97
CA LYS A 88 -25.14 -28.45 -25.88
C LYS A 88 -25.41 -27.06 -25.27
N ARG A 89 -25.55 -26.05 -26.12
CA ARG A 89 -25.63 -24.63 -25.67
C ARG A 89 -26.74 -24.39 -24.65
N ASP A 90 -27.94 -24.86 -24.94
CA ASP A 90 -29.13 -24.63 -24.11
C ASP A 90 -29.07 -25.38 -22.77
N ASP A 91 -28.44 -26.56 -22.74
CA ASP A 91 -28.23 -27.32 -21.51
C ASP A 91 -27.26 -26.60 -20.58
N VAL A 92 -26.12 -26.13 -21.12
CA VAL A 92 -25.13 -25.36 -20.35
C VAL A 92 -25.77 -24.08 -19.83
N LYS A 93 -26.52 -23.36 -20.67
CA LYS A 93 -27.19 -22.12 -20.27
C LYS A 93 -28.17 -22.34 -19.11
N ARG A 94 -29.00 -23.40 -19.16
CA ARG A 94 -29.92 -23.76 -18.07
C ARG A 94 -29.19 -24.05 -16.76
N VAL A 95 -28.04 -24.73 -16.81
CA VAL A 95 -27.20 -24.97 -15.62
C VAL A 95 -26.68 -23.64 -15.05
N LEU A 96 -26.16 -22.75 -15.89
CA LEU A 96 -25.68 -21.44 -15.42
C LEU A 96 -26.82 -20.60 -14.82
N GLU A 97 -28.02 -20.60 -15.43
CA GLU A 97 -29.20 -19.94 -14.88
C GLU A 97 -29.59 -20.50 -13.50
N SER A 98 -29.48 -21.81 -13.29
CA SER A 98 -29.65 -22.43 -11.98
C SER A 98 -28.59 -21.97 -10.97
N LEU A 99 -27.33 -21.81 -11.39
CA LEU A 99 -26.27 -21.28 -10.53
C LEU A 99 -26.52 -19.81 -10.15
N VAL A 100 -27.10 -19.01 -11.05
CA VAL A 100 -27.54 -17.63 -10.73
C VAL A 100 -28.65 -17.64 -9.67
N GLN A 101 -29.67 -18.48 -9.84
CA GLN A 101 -30.78 -18.61 -8.87
C GLN A 101 -30.28 -19.03 -7.47
N ARG A 102 -29.24 -19.87 -7.42
CA ARG A 102 -28.59 -20.33 -6.19
C ARG A 102 -27.53 -19.37 -5.63
N GLN A 103 -27.36 -18.17 -6.21
CA GLN A 103 -26.34 -17.19 -5.81
C GLN A 103 -24.89 -17.71 -5.88
N LEU A 104 -24.64 -18.70 -6.74
CA LEU A 104 -23.30 -19.21 -7.05
C LEU A 104 -22.66 -18.45 -8.22
N LEU A 105 -23.49 -17.87 -9.09
CA LEU A 105 -23.09 -16.86 -10.07
C LEU A 105 -23.72 -15.51 -9.69
N ILE A 106 -22.88 -14.55 -9.34
CA ILE A 106 -23.29 -13.21 -8.89
C ILE A 106 -23.35 -12.27 -10.08
N SER A 107 -24.46 -11.56 -10.24
CA SER A 107 -24.57 -10.50 -11.25
C SER A 107 -23.78 -9.25 -10.88
N ASP A 108 -23.26 -8.53 -11.86
CA ASP A 108 -22.60 -7.22 -11.66
C ASP A 108 -23.48 -6.21 -10.91
N GLY A 109 -24.78 -6.18 -11.19
CA GLY A 109 -25.76 -5.32 -10.52
C GLY A 109 -25.89 -5.67 -9.05
N SER A 110 -26.07 -6.95 -8.72
CA SER A 110 -26.14 -7.41 -7.33
C SER A 110 -24.82 -7.16 -6.59
N PHE A 111 -23.67 -7.27 -7.27
CA PHE A 111 -22.38 -6.93 -6.68
C PHE A 111 -22.31 -5.44 -6.30
N VAL A 112 -22.61 -4.55 -7.24
CA VAL A 112 -22.61 -3.08 -7.02
C VAL A 112 -23.62 -2.68 -5.93
N GLU A 113 -24.82 -3.26 -5.96
CA GLU A 113 -25.86 -3.00 -4.96
C GLU A 113 -25.40 -3.39 -3.54
N ARG A 114 -24.80 -4.58 -3.38
CA ARG A 114 -24.28 -5.04 -2.09
C ARG A 114 -23.15 -4.16 -1.57
N LEU A 115 -22.19 -3.80 -2.43
CA LEU A 115 -21.11 -2.89 -2.05
C LEU A 115 -21.68 -1.54 -1.62
N SER A 116 -22.61 -1.01 -2.41
CA SER A 116 -23.27 0.27 -2.14
C SER A 116 -24.37 0.19 -1.08
N ALA A 117 -24.48 -0.88 -0.29
CA ALA A 117 -25.44 -0.95 0.82
C ALA A 117 -24.91 -0.25 2.09
N SER A 118 -23.59 -0.07 2.23
CA SER A 118 -22.98 0.47 3.45
C SER A 118 -23.30 1.95 3.65
N SER A 119 -23.92 2.29 4.78
CA SER A 119 -24.25 3.69 5.09
C SER A 119 -22.99 4.52 5.35
N ALA A 120 -23.08 5.82 5.05
CA ALA A 120 -22.02 6.75 5.43
C ALA A 120 -21.92 6.82 6.96
N ILE A 121 -20.70 6.82 7.47
CA ILE A 121 -20.40 6.99 8.90
C ILE A 121 -19.92 8.40 9.19
N ALA A 122 -20.25 8.90 10.38
CA ALA A 122 -19.71 10.15 10.89
C ALA A 122 -18.21 9.98 11.17
N GLN A 123 -17.38 10.73 10.46
CA GLN A 123 -15.93 10.65 10.60
C GLN A 123 -15.46 11.48 11.81
N ALA A 124 -14.46 10.98 12.53
CA ALA A 124 -13.86 11.68 13.67
C ALA A 124 -13.27 13.04 13.25
N PRO A 125 -13.13 14.03 14.14
CA PRO A 125 -12.47 15.29 13.77
C PRO A 125 -10.99 15.07 13.39
N MET A 126 -10.43 16.01 12.62
CA MET A 126 -9.00 16.03 12.32
C MET A 126 -8.24 16.69 13.47
N ARG A 127 -7.14 16.07 13.92
CA ARG A 127 -6.28 16.57 14.99
C ARG A 127 -5.38 17.72 14.53
N ALA A 128 -4.60 17.46 13.49
CA ALA A 128 -3.57 18.35 12.96
C ALA A 128 -3.02 17.82 11.64
N VAL A 129 -2.31 18.69 10.93
CA VAL A 129 -1.33 18.33 9.90
C VAL A 129 0.01 18.15 10.60
N PHE A 130 0.54 16.92 10.58
CA PHE A 130 1.86 16.61 11.10
C PHE A 130 2.88 16.69 9.96
N ILE A 131 4.02 17.33 10.23
CA ILE A 131 5.10 17.51 9.25
C ILE A 131 6.34 16.84 9.81
N ARG A 132 6.91 15.85 9.10
CA ARG A 132 8.19 15.23 9.46
C ARG A 132 9.33 16.04 8.85
N ALA A 133 10.30 16.43 9.67
CA ALA A 133 11.50 17.14 9.22
C ALA A 133 12.76 16.57 9.88
N CYS A 134 13.88 16.59 9.14
CA CYS A 134 15.19 16.16 9.66
C CYS A 134 16.33 16.82 8.87
N ASP A 135 17.00 17.81 9.49
CA ASP A 135 18.19 18.48 8.98
C ASP A 135 18.04 19.09 7.56
N ARG A 136 16.84 19.53 7.20
CA ARG A 136 16.50 20.06 5.86
C ARG A 136 15.65 21.35 5.93
N PRO A 137 16.13 22.42 6.60
CA PRO A 137 15.36 23.64 6.78
C PRO A 137 14.90 24.28 5.47
N THR A 138 15.71 24.23 4.41
CA THR A 138 15.33 24.76 3.07
C THR A 138 14.11 24.05 2.49
N GLN A 139 14.01 22.73 2.65
CA GLN A 139 12.85 21.98 2.16
C GLN A 139 11.61 22.31 2.98
N LEU A 140 11.76 22.35 4.31
CA LEU A 140 10.69 22.78 5.21
C LEU A 140 10.19 24.19 4.86
N ALA A 141 11.07 25.13 4.53
CA ALA A 141 10.70 26.48 4.13
C ALA A 141 9.82 26.50 2.87
N HIS A 142 10.14 25.68 1.86
CA HIS A 142 9.32 25.53 0.66
C HIS A 142 7.94 24.95 0.99
N LEU A 143 7.88 23.91 1.82
CA LEU A 143 6.61 23.34 2.27
C LEU A 143 5.76 24.38 3.01
N LEU A 144 6.32 25.04 4.03
CA LEU A 144 5.61 26.04 4.83
C LEU A 144 5.13 27.22 3.98
N THR A 145 5.88 27.61 2.94
CA THR A 145 5.44 28.61 1.97
C THR A 145 4.17 28.15 1.27
N SER A 146 4.16 26.94 0.68
CA SER A 146 2.96 26.39 0.02
C SER A 146 1.77 26.20 0.97
N LEU A 147 2.02 25.85 2.24
CA LEU A 147 0.99 25.77 3.27
C LEU A 147 0.42 27.14 3.63
N ALA A 148 1.24 28.19 3.63
CA ALA A 148 0.77 29.56 3.89
C ALA A 148 -0.11 30.07 2.74
N GLU A 149 0.20 29.69 1.50
CA GLU A 149 -0.64 29.98 0.34
C GLU A 149 -1.98 29.23 0.42
N TYR A 150 -1.96 27.96 0.83
CA TYR A 150 -3.16 27.19 1.13
C TYR A 150 -4.03 27.88 2.20
N GLU A 151 -3.45 28.28 3.34
CA GLU A 151 -4.20 28.95 4.41
C GLU A 151 -4.76 30.31 3.98
N ARG A 152 -4.02 31.05 3.14
CA ARG A 152 -4.51 32.30 2.55
C ARG A 152 -5.70 32.05 1.61
N ARG A 153 -5.65 30.99 0.81
CA ARG A 153 -6.68 30.64 -0.18
C ARG A 153 -7.95 30.11 0.48
N PHE A 154 -7.81 29.14 1.37
CA PHE A 154 -8.96 28.39 1.92
C PHE A 154 -9.39 28.87 3.30
N ARG A 155 -8.55 29.64 4.01
CA ARG A 155 -8.82 30.14 5.38
C ARG A 155 -9.23 29.01 6.32
N ALA A 156 -8.57 27.86 6.19
CA ALA A 156 -8.97 26.64 6.87
C ALA A 156 -8.61 26.65 8.36
N GLY A 157 -7.64 27.48 8.77
CA GLY A 157 -7.22 27.64 10.16
C GLY A 157 -6.71 26.33 10.75
N ARG A 158 -5.96 25.56 9.95
CA ARG A 158 -5.50 24.23 10.37
C ARG A 158 -4.51 24.36 11.54
N ARG A 159 -4.39 23.27 12.28
CA ARG A 159 -3.35 23.09 13.28
C ARG A 159 -2.17 22.35 12.66
N TYR A 160 -0.96 22.86 12.84
CA TYR A 160 0.26 22.26 12.32
C TYR A 160 1.17 21.79 13.45
N VAL A 161 1.78 20.62 13.29
CA VAL A 161 2.73 20.05 14.25
C VAL A 161 4.00 19.65 13.51
N LEU A 162 5.12 20.32 13.79
CA LEU A 162 6.41 19.95 13.26
C LEU A 162 7.05 18.88 14.14
N LEU A 163 7.25 17.69 13.58
CA LEU A 163 7.94 16.57 14.20
C LEU A 163 9.40 16.60 13.74
N ASP A 164 10.23 17.26 14.54
CA ASP A 164 11.63 17.52 14.21
C ASP A 164 12.52 16.39 14.75
N ASP A 165 13.21 15.69 13.86
CA ASP A 165 14.16 14.62 14.17
C ASP A 165 15.61 15.01 13.84
N SER A 166 15.85 16.30 13.59
CA SER A 166 17.16 16.88 13.28
C SER A 166 18.18 16.69 14.39
N VAL A 167 19.45 16.58 14.02
CA VAL A 167 20.59 16.52 14.97
C VAL A 167 21.48 17.74 14.91
N LEU A 168 21.44 18.52 13.82
CA LEU A 168 22.24 19.73 13.68
C LEU A 168 21.56 20.89 14.39
N GLN A 169 22.24 21.50 15.37
CA GLN A 169 21.68 22.61 16.13
C GLN A 169 21.28 23.81 15.25
N ALA A 170 22.02 24.05 14.16
CA ALA A 170 21.68 25.09 13.18
C ALA A 170 20.34 24.79 12.51
N SER A 171 20.14 23.57 12.01
CA SER A 171 18.87 23.12 11.43
C SER A 171 17.71 23.21 12.43
N ILE A 172 17.92 22.78 13.68
CA ILE A 172 16.92 22.87 14.76
C ILE A 172 16.48 24.32 14.97
N ASN A 173 17.43 25.25 15.09
CA ASN A 173 17.13 26.66 15.32
C ASN A 173 16.36 27.26 14.13
N GLU A 174 16.85 27.01 12.91
CA GLU A 174 16.24 27.53 11.69
C GLU A 174 14.81 26.99 11.49
N GLN A 175 14.57 25.70 11.71
CA GLN A 175 13.24 25.11 11.61
C GLN A 175 12.26 25.66 12.66
N ARG A 176 12.73 25.96 13.87
CA ARG A 176 11.91 26.64 14.90
C ARG A 176 11.52 28.04 14.45
N ASP A 177 12.44 28.78 13.87
CA ASP A 177 12.20 30.15 13.40
C ASP A 177 11.27 30.17 12.19
N LEU A 178 11.45 29.25 11.23
CA LEU A 178 10.53 29.05 10.10
C LEU A 178 9.10 28.75 10.58
N LEU A 179 8.93 27.88 11.58
CA LEU A 179 7.61 27.54 12.11
C LEU A 179 6.95 28.72 12.85
N ARG A 180 7.74 29.51 13.60
CA ARG A 180 7.25 30.73 14.27
C ARG A 180 6.80 31.77 13.25
N GLU A 181 7.59 31.96 12.19
CA GLU A 181 7.28 32.89 11.12
C GLU A 181 6.02 32.48 10.36
N PHE A 182 5.89 31.17 10.06
CA PHE A 182 4.67 30.62 9.48
C PHE A 182 3.43 30.90 10.36
N ALA A 183 3.53 30.69 11.67
CA ALA A 183 2.44 30.97 12.61
C ALA A 183 2.09 32.46 12.66
N ARG A 184 3.09 33.35 12.66
CA ARG A 184 2.90 34.80 12.65
C ARG A 184 2.20 35.27 11.37
N THR A 185 2.56 34.70 10.22
CA THR A 185 2.05 35.09 8.91
C THR A 185 0.65 34.54 8.63
N THR A 186 0.34 33.33 9.10
CA THR A 186 -0.94 32.67 8.83
C THR A 186 -1.96 32.81 9.97
N GLY A 187 -1.52 33.12 11.19
CA GLY A 187 -2.35 33.05 12.40
C GLY A 187 -2.70 31.62 12.85
N CYS A 188 -2.16 30.60 12.19
CA CYS A 188 -2.46 29.20 12.50
C CYS A 188 -1.83 28.75 13.82
N LYS A 189 -2.47 27.78 14.48
CA LYS A 189 -1.92 27.15 15.69
C LYS A 189 -0.82 26.18 15.29
N VAL A 190 0.39 26.40 15.80
CA VAL A 190 1.56 25.54 15.53
C VAL A 190 2.11 24.92 16.80
N HIS A 191 2.69 23.73 16.68
CA HIS A 191 3.48 23.08 17.73
C HIS A 191 4.81 22.58 17.16
N TYR A 192 5.88 22.75 17.92
CA TYR A 192 7.20 22.21 17.62
C TYR A 192 7.46 21.02 18.55
N ILE A 193 7.85 19.87 17.99
CA ILE A 193 8.18 18.67 18.76
C ILE A 193 9.56 18.17 18.34
N GLY A 194 10.59 18.73 18.95
CA GLY A 194 11.98 18.30 18.83
C GLY A 194 12.41 17.40 19.99
N HIS A 195 13.72 17.19 20.14
CA HIS A 195 14.27 16.26 21.13
C HIS A 195 13.77 16.52 22.57
N ALA A 196 13.73 17.78 23.00
CA ALA A 196 13.31 18.15 24.35
C ALA A 196 11.82 17.87 24.60
N GLU A 197 10.96 18.24 23.65
CA GLU A 197 9.52 18.01 23.75
C GLU A 197 9.19 16.52 23.68
N ARG A 198 9.85 15.76 22.79
CA ARG A 198 9.73 14.28 22.73
C ARG A 198 10.12 13.62 24.05
N SER A 199 11.24 14.04 24.64
CA SER A 199 11.73 13.47 25.90
C SER A 199 10.71 13.66 27.03
N LYS A 200 10.07 14.83 27.14
CA LYS A 200 9.00 15.06 28.12
C LYS A 200 7.81 14.13 27.93
N ILE A 201 7.37 13.92 26.68
CA ILE A 201 6.27 12.99 26.36
C ILE A 201 6.67 11.57 26.78
N VAL A 202 7.86 11.13 26.36
CA VAL A 202 8.40 9.80 26.65
C VAL A 202 8.53 9.56 28.15
N ASP A 203 9.02 10.53 28.92
CA ASP A 203 9.16 10.41 30.37
C ASP A 203 7.81 10.34 31.09
N LYS A 204 6.78 11.02 30.56
CA LYS A 204 5.41 10.88 31.07
C LYS A 204 4.87 9.48 30.78
N LEU A 205 4.99 8.99 29.55
CA LEU A 205 4.54 7.66 29.17
C LEU A 205 5.28 6.55 29.92
N ALA A 206 6.60 6.67 30.08
CA ALA A 206 7.41 5.69 30.79
C ALA A 206 7.09 5.61 32.29
N ARG A 207 6.58 6.69 32.89
CA ARG A 207 6.06 6.66 34.27
C ARG A 207 4.71 5.97 34.35
N GLU A 208 3.84 6.19 33.36
CA GLU A 208 2.53 5.54 33.28
C GLU A 208 2.65 4.04 32.96
N PHE A 209 3.62 3.67 32.11
CA PHE A 209 3.87 2.30 31.67
C PHE A 209 5.31 1.87 31.98
N PRO A 210 5.67 1.63 33.26
CA PRO A 210 7.04 1.27 33.63
C PRO A 210 7.56 0.01 32.93
N GLN A 211 6.69 -0.96 32.68
CA GLN A 211 7.05 -2.21 32.00
C GLN A 211 7.38 -2.01 30.52
N ALA A 212 6.81 -0.98 29.89
CA ALA A 212 7.07 -0.65 28.48
C ALA A 212 8.16 0.42 28.30
N LYS A 213 8.88 0.80 29.37
CA LYS A 213 9.82 1.94 29.34
C LYS A 213 10.87 1.85 28.23
N ALA A 214 11.50 0.68 28.06
CA ALA A 214 12.51 0.48 27.02
C ALA A 214 11.90 0.61 25.62
N THR A 215 10.74 0.01 25.41
CA THR A 215 9.99 0.06 24.14
C THR A 215 9.57 1.48 23.79
N ILE A 216 9.02 2.24 24.74
CA ILE A 216 8.65 3.65 24.55
C ILE A 216 9.89 4.46 24.14
N GLN A 217 11.01 4.26 24.83
CA GLN A 217 12.26 4.95 24.50
C GLN A 217 12.73 4.60 23.08
N ASN A 218 12.70 3.33 22.69
CA ASN A 218 13.08 2.88 21.35
C ASN A 218 12.18 3.43 20.25
N LEU A 219 10.87 3.53 20.49
CA LEU A 219 9.89 4.01 19.51
C LEU A 219 10.03 5.50 19.19
N PHE A 220 10.48 6.32 20.14
CA PHE A 220 10.34 7.78 20.05
C PHE A 220 11.65 8.57 20.21
N VAL A 221 12.67 8.00 20.88
CA VAL A 221 13.93 8.71 21.19
C VAL A 221 15.06 8.17 20.31
N ARG A 222 15.61 9.05 19.46
CA ARG A 222 16.69 8.72 18.52
C ARG A 222 17.87 8.03 19.21
N ASP A 223 18.39 8.63 20.27
CA ASP A 223 19.62 8.19 20.96
C ASP A 223 19.43 6.93 21.82
N LYS A 224 18.21 6.39 21.88
CA LYS A 224 17.92 5.13 22.57
C LYS A 224 17.88 3.94 21.61
N SER A 225 17.85 4.18 20.30
CA SER A 225 18.01 3.13 19.30
C SER A 225 19.49 2.75 19.14
N ALA A 226 19.79 1.45 19.07
CA ALA A 226 21.12 0.97 18.72
C ALA A 226 21.55 1.30 17.27
N ASN A 227 20.59 1.69 16.42
CA ASN A 227 20.77 1.88 14.98
C ASN A 227 20.55 3.34 14.55
N THR A 228 21.10 4.30 15.30
CA THR A 228 20.89 5.75 15.09
C THR A 228 21.31 6.30 13.71
N GLN A 229 22.18 5.56 13.01
CA GLN A 229 22.66 5.88 11.66
C GLN A 229 21.63 5.56 10.56
N ARG A 230 20.64 4.69 10.86
CA ARG A 230 19.61 4.33 9.89
C ARG A 230 18.58 5.46 9.77
N PHE A 231 17.92 5.50 8.61
CA PHE A 231 16.83 6.43 8.33
C PHE A 231 15.78 6.41 9.45
N GLY A 232 15.40 7.58 9.96
CA GLY A 232 14.58 7.74 11.18
C GLY A 232 13.10 8.03 10.97
N GLY A 233 12.58 7.87 9.75
CA GLY A 233 11.22 8.30 9.38
C GLY A 233 10.11 7.72 10.28
N GLY A 234 10.30 6.50 10.79
CA GLY A 234 9.33 5.82 11.65
C GLY A 234 9.12 6.48 13.02
N ARG A 235 10.11 7.20 13.58
CA ARG A 235 9.94 7.91 14.86
C ARG A 235 8.89 9.02 14.76
N GLY A 236 9.00 9.85 13.73
CA GLY A 236 8.02 10.90 13.46
C GLY A 236 6.63 10.30 13.18
N TRP A 237 6.58 9.19 12.44
CA TRP A 237 5.34 8.48 12.18
C TRP A 237 4.64 8.01 13.46
N ASN A 238 5.37 7.29 14.32
CA ASN A 238 4.84 6.78 15.58
C ASN A 238 4.39 7.92 16.48
N MET A 239 5.13 9.04 16.52
CA MET A 239 4.73 10.21 17.28
C MET A 239 3.44 10.84 16.73
N ALA A 240 3.27 10.95 15.40
CA ALA A 240 2.03 11.42 14.79
C ALA A 240 0.85 10.53 15.16
N LEU A 241 1.02 9.19 15.10
CA LEU A 241 -0.02 8.23 15.51
C LEU A 241 -0.36 8.35 17.01
N LEU A 242 0.64 8.54 17.87
CA LEU A 242 0.38 8.71 19.30
C LEU A 242 -0.41 10.01 19.56
N LEU A 243 0.04 11.13 19.00
CA LEU A 243 -0.54 12.45 19.26
C LEU A 243 -1.93 12.68 18.63
N SER A 244 -2.30 11.84 17.66
CA SER A 244 -3.59 11.87 16.96
C SER A 244 -4.51 10.72 17.34
N ALA A 245 -4.15 9.88 18.31
CA ALA A 245 -4.98 8.76 18.74
C ALA A 245 -6.42 9.22 19.06
N GLY A 246 -7.41 8.49 18.54
CA GLY A 246 -8.84 8.82 18.63
C GLY A 246 -9.31 9.90 17.62
N SER A 247 -8.53 10.24 16.60
CA SER A 247 -8.88 11.29 15.63
C SER A 247 -8.26 11.05 14.25
N ARG A 248 -8.69 11.79 13.23
CA ARG A 248 -8.03 11.77 11.92
C ARG A 248 -6.79 12.69 11.92
N PHE A 249 -5.83 12.47 11.03
CA PHE A 249 -4.71 13.40 10.83
C PHE A 249 -4.19 13.37 9.38
N ALA A 250 -3.42 14.39 9.01
CA ALA A 250 -2.64 14.40 7.78
C ALA A 250 -1.14 14.32 8.11
N LEU A 251 -0.35 13.69 7.24
CA LEU A 251 1.11 13.56 7.40
C LEU A 251 1.80 14.05 6.14
N LEU A 252 2.76 14.95 6.30
CA LEU A 252 3.58 15.48 5.23
C LEU A 252 5.06 15.27 5.56
N ASP A 253 5.84 15.02 4.52
CA ASP A 253 7.30 15.12 4.57
C ASP A 253 7.73 16.53 4.16
N ASP A 254 8.83 17.02 4.73
CA ASP A 254 9.41 18.35 4.45
C ASP A 254 9.77 18.58 2.97
N ASP A 255 9.89 17.52 2.16
CA ASP A 255 10.19 17.57 0.73
C ASP A 255 8.94 17.62 -0.19
N LEU A 256 7.76 17.79 0.41
CA LEU A 256 6.51 18.03 -0.32
C LEU A 256 6.23 19.52 -0.53
N ARG A 257 5.40 19.84 -1.52
CA ARG A 257 4.76 21.17 -1.64
C ARG A 257 3.27 21.01 -1.84
N LEU A 258 2.46 21.72 -1.05
CA LEU A 258 1.01 21.57 -1.06
C LEU A 258 0.39 22.33 -2.24
N ASN A 259 0.33 21.65 -3.38
CA ASN A 259 -0.57 21.93 -4.48
C ASN A 259 -0.94 20.58 -5.10
N LEU A 260 -2.24 20.26 -5.17
CA LEU A 260 -2.67 19.02 -5.79
C LEU A 260 -2.93 19.26 -7.27
N LYS A 261 -2.47 18.32 -8.11
CA LYS A 261 -2.70 18.34 -9.55
C LYS A 261 -3.39 17.09 -10.03
N ARG A 262 -4.30 17.27 -10.99
CA ARG A 262 -4.96 16.18 -11.71
C ARG A 262 -4.24 15.89 -13.01
N PRO A 263 -3.92 14.62 -13.31
CA PRO A 263 -3.32 14.26 -14.59
C PRO A 263 -4.33 14.48 -15.74
N PRO A 264 -3.85 14.76 -16.97
CA PRO A 264 -4.73 14.94 -18.13
C PRO A 264 -5.47 13.66 -18.55
N PHE A 265 -5.06 12.51 -18.03
CA PHE A 265 -5.65 11.19 -18.28
C PHE A 265 -6.51 10.69 -17.10
N LEU A 266 -6.93 11.59 -16.21
CA LEU A 266 -7.83 11.25 -15.10
C LEU A 266 -9.12 10.60 -15.60
N ARG A 267 -9.56 9.56 -14.89
CA ARG A 267 -10.83 8.87 -15.08
C ARG A 267 -11.68 9.00 -13.82
N ALA A 268 -12.97 9.24 -13.99
CA ALA A 268 -13.92 9.33 -12.88
C ALA A 268 -14.27 7.95 -12.29
N GLY A 269 -14.79 7.92 -11.06
CA GLY A 269 -15.26 6.70 -10.41
C GLY A 269 -14.15 5.87 -9.76
N LEU A 270 -14.49 4.64 -9.39
CA LEU A 270 -13.58 3.67 -8.76
C LEU A 270 -13.11 2.62 -9.78
N ASP A 271 -11.80 2.39 -9.86
CA ASP A 271 -11.23 1.25 -10.58
C ASP A 271 -11.39 -0.01 -9.71
N PRO A 272 -12.12 -1.04 -10.16
CA PRO A 272 -12.29 -2.25 -9.36
C PRO A 272 -11.05 -3.13 -9.33
N ASN A 273 -10.06 -2.92 -10.21
CA ASN A 273 -8.84 -3.70 -10.18
C ASN A 273 -8.06 -3.38 -8.87
N PRO A 274 -7.79 -4.38 -8.00
CA PRO A 274 -7.03 -4.14 -6.77
C PRO A 274 -5.54 -3.82 -7.00
N SER A 275 -5.04 -4.09 -8.21
CA SER A 275 -3.67 -3.85 -8.63
C SER A 275 -3.66 -3.19 -10.02
N PRO A 276 -4.23 -1.98 -10.17
CA PRO A 276 -4.20 -1.29 -11.45
C PRO A 276 -2.75 -0.92 -11.81
N PRO A 277 -2.41 -0.86 -13.11
CA PRO A 277 -1.08 -0.40 -13.51
C PRO A 277 -0.87 1.03 -13.00
N MET A 278 0.31 1.28 -12.43
CA MET A 278 0.72 2.64 -12.10
C MET A 278 0.99 3.40 -13.39
N GLU A 279 0.57 4.66 -13.41
CA GLU A 279 0.80 5.57 -14.53
C GLU A 279 1.99 6.48 -14.23
N ALA A 280 2.77 6.76 -15.26
CA ALA A 280 3.88 7.69 -15.22
C ALA A 280 3.88 8.57 -16.47
N ALA A 281 4.18 9.85 -16.29
CA ALA A 281 4.55 10.75 -17.37
C ALA A 281 5.98 11.24 -17.12
N PHE A 282 6.77 11.35 -18.18
CA PHE A 282 8.19 11.74 -18.09
C PHE A 282 8.42 13.11 -18.71
N LEU A 283 8.99 14.03 -17.93
CA LEU A 283 9.12 15.44 -18.30
C LEU A 283 10.59 15.81 -18.54
N ALA A 284 10.84 16.85 -19.33
CA ALA A 284 12.22 17.22 -19.66
C ALA A 284 12.97 17.80 -18.46
N ASN A 285 12.26 18.53 -17.59
CA ASN A 285 12.81 19.28 -16.47
C ASN A 285 11.79 19.46 -15.33
N MET A 286 12.23 20.02 -14.21
CA MET A 286 11.39 20.24 -13.02
C MET A 286 10.26 21.26 -13.25
N GLU A 287 10.48 22.27 -14.11
CA GLU A 287 9.45 23.27 -14.44
C GLU A 287 8.27 22.62 -15.17
N GLU A 288 8.55 21.79 -16.17
CA GLU A 288 7.53 20.98 -16.86
C GLU A 288 6.85 19.99 -15.92
N ALA A 289 7.59 19.37 -14.99
CA ALA A 289 7.00 18.48 -13.98
C ALA A 289 6.03 19.23 -13.05
N PHE A 290 6.36 20.46 -12.65
CA PHE A 290 5.44 21.33 -11.91
C PHE A 290 4.29 21.86 -12.76
N GLY A 291 4.47 22.00 -14.07
CA GLY A 291 3.40 22.40 -14.99
C GLY A 291 2.46 21.26 -15.40
N TYR A 292 2.79 20.01 -15.08
CA TYR A 292 2.05 18.85 -15.59
C TYR A 292 0.72 18.63 -14.86
N GLY A 293 -0.39 18.77 -15.59
CA GLY A 293 -1.74 18.57 -15.09
C GLY A 293 -2.39 19.86 -14.57
N GLU A 294 -3.67 19.74 -14.20
CA GLU A 294 -4.51 20.86 -13.78
C GLU A 294 -4.50 21.02 -12.26
N ASP A 295 -4.44 22.26 -11.77
CA ASP A 295 -4.52 22.55 -10.33
C ASP A 295 -5.90 22.16 -9.76
N VAL A 296 -5.90 21.59 -8.56
CA VAL A 296 -7.13 21.26 -7.84
C VAL A 296 -7.63 22.49 -7.10
N ASP A 297 -8.85 22.91 -7.42
CA ASP A 297 -9.45 24.09 -6.79
C ASP A 297 -10.09 23.85 -5.42
N GLN A 298 -10.29 22.59 -5.06
CA GLN A 298 -10.87 22.15 -3.78
C GLN A 298 -9.80 22.17 -2.68
N ASP A 299 -10.21 22.30 -1.42
CA ASP A 299 -9.29 22.17 -0.28
C ASP A 299 -8.62 20.77 -0.32
N PRO A 300 -7.29 20.68 -0.52
CA PRO A 300 -6.58 19.41 -0.63
C PRO A 300 -6.79 18.46 0.56
N PHE A 301 -6.85 18.99 1.78
CA PHE A 301 -7.08 18.17 2.96
C PHE A 301 -8.53 17.74 3.03
N ALA A 302 -9.48 18.63 2.73
CA ALA A 302 -10.91 18.28 2.74
C ALA A 302 -11.21 17.15 1.74
N LEU A 303 -10.69 17.25 0.50
CA LEU A 303 -10.83 16.22 -0.54
C LEU A 303 -10.46 14.82 -0.02
N HIS A 304 -9.34 14.71 0.68
CA HIS A 304 -8.88 13.44 1.22
C HIS A 304 -9.59 13.05 2.52
N LEU A 305 -9.88 14.00 3.40
CA LEU A 305 -10.58 13.75 4.66
C LEU A 305 -12.01 13.28 4.43
N ASP A 306 -12.69 13.74 3.39
CA ASP A 306 -14.04 13.30 3.03
C ASP A 306 -14.08 11.80 2.73
N ALA A 307 -13.01 11.23 2.17
CA ALA A 307 -12.85 9.79 2.00
C ALA A 307 -12.30 9.09 3.26
N CYS A 308 -11.36 9.70 3.95
CA CYS A 308 -10.64 9.10 5.07
C CYS A 308 -11.54 8.84 6.28
N GLY A 309 -11.65 7.58 6.68
CA GLY A 309 -12.49 7.10 7.77
C GLY A 309 -13.91 6.72 7.34
N GLN A 310 -14.24 6.79 6.04
CA GLN A 310 -15.54 6.43 5.50
C GLN A 310 -15.60 4.96 5.05
N MET A 311 -16.81 4.39 4.99
CA MET A 311 -17.07 3.09 4.35
C MET A 311 -16.88 3.22 2.83
N LEU A 312 -16.14 2.29 2.22
CA LEU A 312 -15.90 2.28 0.78
C LEU A 312 -17.22 2.24 0.00
N GLY A 313 -18.18 1.45 0.46
CA GLY A 313 -19.53 1.37 -0.12
C GLY A 313 -20.32 2.69 -0.10
N ALA A 314 -20.07 3.56 0.87
CA ALA A 314 -20.69 4.89 0.88
C ALA A 314 -20.05 5.82 -0.16
N LEU A 315 -18.74 5.71 -0.36
CA LEU A 315 -18.01 6.46 -1.37
C LEU A 315 -18.40 6.04 -2.79
N THR A 316 -18.70 4.76 -3.02
CA THR A 316 -19.16 4.26 -4.33
C THR A 316 -20.58 4.66 -4.69
N ARG A 317 -21.37 5.23 -3.77
CA ARG A 317 -22.65 5.87 -4.12
C ARG A 317 -22.51 7.34 -4.51
N ALA A 318 -21.43 8.00 -4.08
CA ALA A 318 -21.28 9.43 -4.16
C ALA A 318 -20.02 9.81 -4.95
N ALA A 319 -18.87 9.94 -4.27
CA ALA A 319 -17.66 10.53 -4.84
C ALA A 319 -16.97 9.64 -5.90
N TYR A 320 -17.02 8.32 -5.75
CA TYR A 320 -16.27 7.37 -6.60
C TYR A 320 -17.17 6.23 -7.08
N PRO A 321 -18.17 6.49 -7.94
CA PRO A 321 -19.10 5.46 -8.39
C PRO A 321 -18.39 4.30 -9.06
N LEU A 322 -18.79 3.07 -8.70
CA LEU A 322 -18.35 1.85 -9.36
C LEU A 322 -19.34 1.49 -10.47
N SER A 323 -18.92 1.59 -11.73
CA SER A 323 -19.78 1.23 -12.85
C SER A 323 -19.82 -0.28 -13.06
N ARG A 324 -20.97 -0.81 -13.48
CA ARG A 324 -21.12 -2.22 -13.86
C ARG A 324 -20.16 -2.61 -14.99
N GLN A 325 -19.95 -1.69 -15.93
CA GLN A 325 -19.03 -1.91 -17.05
C GLN A 325 -17.58 -2.10 -16.60
N ALA A 326 -17.14 -1.42 -15.53
CA ALA A 326 -15.80 -1.56 -14.99
C ALA A 326 -15.53 -2.97 -14.42
N LEU A 327 -16.58 -3.72 -14.05
CA LEU A 327 -16.44 -5.09 -13.57
C LEU A 327 -16.18 -6.09 -14.69
N ARG A 328 -16.49 -5.78 -15.95
CA ARG A 328 -16.41 -6.76 -17.05
C ARG A 328 -14.98 -7.31 -17.19
N GLY A 329 -14.85 -8.64 -17.15
CA GLY A 329 -13.58 -9.34 -17.18
C GLY A 329 -12.82 -9.38 -15.83
N ALA A 330 -13.29 -8.66 -14.81
CA ALA A 330 -12.72 -8.76 -13.47
C ALA A 330 -13.09 -10.11 -12.84
N ASN A 331 -12.12 -10.72 -12.16
CA ASN A 331 -12.32 -11.95 -11.41
C ASN A 331 -12.91 -11.64 -10.03
N LEU A 332 -14.08 -12.21 -9.71
CA LEU A 332 -14.79 -11.93 -8.45
C LEU A 332 -13.93 -12.22 -7.21
N SER A 333 -13.11 -13.28 -7.22
CA SER A 333 -12.25 -13.62 -6.08
C SER A 333 -11.10 -12.65 -5.86
N ARG A 334 -10.82 -11.75 -6.81
CA ARG A 334 -9.86 -10.65 -6.65
C ARG A 334 -10.49 -9.37 -6.12
N LEU A 335 -11.82 -9.32 -5.97
CA LEU A 335 -12.56 -8.15 -5.54
C LEU A 335 -12.97 -8.21 -4.06
N GLU A 336 -12.32 -9.05 -3.25
CA GLU A 336 -12.63 -9.25 -1.83
C GLU A 336 -12.60 -7.93 -1.03
N LEU A 337 -11.76 -6.97 -1.44
CA LEU A 337 -11.69 -5.63 -0.85
C LEU A 337 -12.85 -4.71 -1.17
N LEU A 338 -13.59 -5.00 -2.24
CA LEU A 338 -14.77 -4.24 -2.63
C LEU A 338 -15.98 -4.86 -1.94
N SER A 339 -15.98 -4.78 -0.61
CA SER A 339 -17.00 -5.35 0.24
C SER A 339 -17.68 -4.29 1.10
N ALA A 340 -18.88 -4.60 1.60
CA ALA A 340 -19.63 -3.71 2.47
C ALA A 340 -18.86 -3.28 3.75
N PRO A 341 -18.13 -4.16 4.48
CA PRO A 341 -17.40 -3.74 5.68
C PRO A 341 -16.13 -2.92 5.38
N SER A 342 -15.68 -2.86 4.12
CA SER A 342 -14.44 -2.17 3.77
C SER A 342 -14.47 -0.69 4.17
N ARG A 343 -13.46 -0.27 4.93
CA ARG A 343 -13.32 1.08 5.47
C ARG A 343 -12.00 1.70 5.04
N VAL A 344 -12.08 2.93 4.54
CA VAL A 344 -10.90 3.70 4.13
C VAL A 344 -10.17 4.20 5.38
N VAL A 345 -9.09 3.53 5.77
CA VAL A 345 -8.31 3.93 6.97
C VAL A 345 -7.22 4.94 6.65
N ALA A 346 -6.87 5.09 5.38
CA ALA A 346 -5.94 6.10 4.92
C ALA A 346 -6.20 6.44 3.45
N THR A 347 -5.78 7.62 3.04
CA THR A 347 -5.80 8.02 1.63
C THR A 347 -4.41 8.32 1.14
N GLN A 348 -4.12 7.98 -0.12
CA GLN A 348 -2.86 8.29 -0.77
C GLN A 348 -3.05 9.22 -1.97
N VAL A 349 -2.00 9.98 -2.26
CA VAL A 349 -1.82 10.77 -3.48
C VAL A 349 -0.69 10.21 -4.34
N GLY A 350 -0.79 10.45 -5.65
CA GLY A 350 0.35 10.41 -6.55
C GLY A 350 1.38 11.50 -6.23
N THR A 351 2.45 11.56 -7.01
CA THR A 351 3.48 12.59 -6.90
C THR A 351 3.89 13.14 -8.25
N TYR A 352 4.17 14.44 -8.31
CA TYR A 352 4.85 15.06 -9.43
C TYR A 352 6.13 15.77 -8.98
N GLY A 353 7.10 15.95 -9.87
CA GLY A 353 8.46 16.35 -9.53
C GLY A 353 9.39 15.15 -9.59
N SER A 354 9.84 14.62 -8.45
CA SER A 354 10.74 13.44 -8.40
C SER A 354 10.04 12.18 -7.88
N ALA A 355 10.50 10.99 -8.26
CA ALA A 355 10.02 9.74 -7.67
C ALA A 355 10.34 9.62 -6.17
N ARG A 356 9.40 9.09 -5.39
CA ARG A 356 9.61 8.75 -3.97
C ARG A 356 10.53 7.55 -3.74
N THR A 357 10.82 6.77 -4.79
CA THR A 357 11.59 5.52 -4.68
C THR A 357 13.10 5.73 -4.61
N GLU A 358 13.80 4.80 -3.99
CA GLU A 358 15.27 4.76 -3.94
C GLU A 358 15.89 4.12 -5.20
N ASN A 359 15.16 3.22 -5.86
CA ASN A 359 15.55 2.56 -7.10
C ASN A 359 14.46 2.70 -8.17
N GLY A 360 14.78 2.30 -9.39
CA GLY A 360 13.94 2.36 -10.58
C GLY A 360 13.33 1.03 -11.00
N LEU A 361 13.29 -0.01 -10.15
CA LEU A 361 12.75 -1.33 -10.54
C LEU A 361 11.29 -1.26 -11.03
N TRP A 362 10.51 -0.30 -10.51
CA TRP A 362 9.13 -0.07 -10.92
C TRP A 362 8.99 0.40 -12.37
N LEU A 363 10.02 1.06 -12.95
CA LEU A 363 10.02 1.53 -14.33
C LEU A 363 9.88 0.38 -15.34
N TYR A 364 10.46 -0.78 -14.99
CA TYR A 364 10.43 -1.99 -15.81
C TYR A 364 9.13 -2.80 -15.67
N ARG A 365 8.16 -2.27 -14.90
CA ARG A 365 6.79 -2.79 -14.77
C ARG A 365 5.75 -1.87 -15.39
N LEU A 366 6.17 -0.75 -15.98
CA LEU A 366 5.26 0.15 -16.67
C LEU A 366 4.66 -0.55 -17.89
N GLU A 367 3.43 -0.21 -18.22
CA GLU A 367 2.70 -0.73 -19.36
C GLU A 367 2.08 0.42 -20.16
N GLY A 368 1.55 0.09 -21.35
CA GLY A 368 0.86 1.05 -22.23
C GLY A 368 1.65 2.33 -22.48
N ARG A 369 0.95 3.48 -22.40
CA ARG A 369 1.50 4.81 -22.63
C ARG A 369 2.73 5.11 -21.76
N SER A 370 2.68 4.76 -20.48
CA SER A 370 3.78 5.04 -19.54
C SER A 370 5.08 4.35 -19.97
N ARG A 371 4.98 3.11 -20.47
CA ARG A 371 6.13 2.37 -21.02
C ARG A 371 6.62 2.97 -22.34
N GLU A 372 5.69 3.33 -23.23
CA GLU A 372 6.02 3.96 -24.51
C GLU A 372 6.74 5.31 -24.32
N GLU A 373 6.35 6.10 -23.32
CA GLU A 373 7.03 7.35 -22.96
C GLU A 373 8.41 7.12 -22.33
N LEU A 374 8.54 6.13 -21.43
CA LEU A 374 9.81 5.80 -20.75
C LEU A 374 10.95 5.62 -21.75
N TRP A 375 10.73 4.84 -22.80
CA TRP A 375 11.78 4.39 -23.72
C TRP A 375 11.65 4.92 -25.14
N ARG A 376 10.93 6.04 -25.35
CA ARG A 376 10.64 6.56 -26.69
C ARG A 376 11.92 6.80 -27.51
N GLU A 377 12.89 7.47 -26.90
CA GLU A 377 14.18 7.78 -27.49
C GLU A 377 15.30 7.44 -26.51
N ARG A 378 16.49 7.10 -27.02
CA ARG A 378 17.63 6.78 -26.17
C ARG A 378 18.00 7.94 -25.23
N ALA A 379 17.94 9.17 -25.73
CA ALA A 379 18.28 10.35 -24.94
C ALA A 379 17.27 10.61 -23.81
N SER A 380 15.96 10.42 -24.05
CA SER A 380 14.96 10.54 -22.99
C SER A 380 15.06 9.38 -22.02
N TYR A 381 15.26 8.15 -22.51
CA TYR A 381 15.43 6.95 -21.69
C TYR A 381 16.49 7.12 -20.61
N LEU A 382 17.70 7.58 -20.98
CA LEU A 382 18.81 7.78 -20.04
C LEU A 382 18.51 8.83 -18.95
N ARG A 383 17.59 9.77 -19.20
CA ARG A 383 17.11 10.71 -18.17
C ARG A 383 15.98 10.08 -17.34
N ASN A 384 15.06 9.38 -18.01
CA ASN A 384 13.86 8.79 -17.44
C ASN A 384 14.17 7.67 -16.45
N THR A 385 15.27 6.92 -16.64
CA THR A 385 15.74 5.89 -15.71
C THR A 385 16.08 6.42 -14.33
N GLU A 386 16.35 7.73 -14.22
CA GLU A 386 16.58 8.37 -12.94
C GLU A 386 15.30 8.87 -12.27
N ALA A 387 14.17 8.91 -12.99
CA ALA A 387 12.86 9.30 -12.47
C ALA A 387 12.88 10.63 -11.69
N GLN A 388 13.63 11.62 -12.21
CA GLN A 388 13.85 12.92 -11.57
C GLN A 388 12.77 13.96 -11.86
N HIS A 389 12.16 13.87 -13.05
CA HIS A 389 11.14 14.79 -13.55
C HIS A 389 9.97 13.97 -14.08
N ILE A 390 9.04 13.63 -13.18
CA ILE A 390 7.94 12.74 -13.49
C ILE A 390 6.63 13.25 -12.88
N TRP A 391 5.53 12.78 -13.44
CA TRP A 391 4.29 12.54 -12.71
C TRP A 391 4.17 11.02 -12.49
N PHE A 392 3.74 10.58 -11.31
CA PHE A 392 3.57 9.17 -10.96
C PHE A 392 2.40 8.96 -10.02
N GLY A 393 1.48 8.06 -10.36
CA GLY A 393 0.26 7.83 -9.59
C GLY A 393 -0.71 6.90 -10.32
N VAL A 394 -2.01 7.11 -10.12
CA VAL A 394 -3.07 6.34 -10.78
C VAL A 394 -4.01 7.23 -11.58
N ALA A 395 -4.56 6.69 -12.66
CA ALA A 395 -5.53 7.42 -13.49
C ALA A 395 -6.91 7.53 -12.85
N GLN A 396 -7.26 6.63 -11.92
CA GLN A 396 -8.60 6.50 -11.34
C GLN A 396 -8.45 6.15 -9.86
N ALA A 397 -9.40 6.58 -9.02
CA ALA A 397 -9.39 6.20 -7.61
C ALA A 397 -9.47 4.68 -7.48
N HIS A 398 -8.66 4.07 -6.61
CA HIS A 398 -8.71 2.63 -6.38
C HIS A 398 -8.42 2.28 -4.92
N ALA A 399 -9.04 1.21 -4.45
CA ALA A 399 -8.82 0.67 -3.11
C ALA A 399 -7.73 -0.41 -3.16
N LYS A 400 -6.79 -0.34 -2.23
CA LYS A 400 -5.72 -1.33 -2.07
C LYS A 400 -5.57 -1.78 -0.63
N GLU A 401 -5.10 -3.01 -0.43
CA GLU A 401 -4.89 -3.57 0.92
C GLU A 401 -3.74 -2.88 1.64
N ILE A 402 -2.65 -2.69 0.91
CA ILE A 402 -1.35 -2.30 1.45
C ILE A 402 -0.76 -1.25 0.52
N THR A 403 -0.27 -0.15 1.10
CA THR A 403 0.48 0.86 0.38
C THR A 403 1.99 0.71 0.57
N GLY A 404 2.76 1.15 -0.45
CA GLY A 404 4.21 1.28 -0.41
C GLY A 404 4.73 2.70 -0.22
N PHE A 405 3.86 3.69 0.02
CA PHE A 405 4.25 5.08 0.26
C PHE A 405 3.44 5.68 1.42
N THR A 406 4.02 6.66 2.11
CA THR A 406 3.36 7.50 3.11
C THR A 406 1.98 7.98 2.63
N PRO A 407 0.87 7.58 3.28
CA PRO A 407 -0.44 8.17 3.04
C PRO A 407 -0.49 9.66 3.40
N PHE A 408 -1.40 10.36 2.74
CA PHE A 408 -1.64 11.78 2.95
C PHE A 408 -2.52 12.06 4.16
N THR A 409 -3.56 11.23 4.39
CA THR A 409 -4.44 11.30 5.56
C THR A 409 -4.71 9.92 6.14
N PHE A 410 -5.05 9.89 7.44
CA PHE A 410 -5.21 8.69 8.25
C PHE A 410 -6.43 8.80 9.17
N ASP A 411 -7.13 7.69 9.34
CA ASP A 411 -8.21 7.52 10.30
C ASP A 411 -7.71 6.80 11.55
N ASN A 412 -7.01 7.57 12.38
CA ASN A 412 -6.51 7.13 13.67
C ASN A 412 -7.57 7.25 14.78
N ASN A 413 -8.85 7.24 14.41
CA ASN A 413 -9.95 6.92 15.32
C ASN A 413 -10.00 5.42 15.63
N LEU A 414 -9.52 4.60 14.70
CA LEU A 414 -9.19 3.20 14.96
C LEU A 414 -7.79 3.08 15.54
N LEU A 415 -7.54 2.01 16.29
CA LEU A 415 -6.19 1.63 16.73
C LEU A 415 -5.33 1.31 15.49
N LEU A 416 -4.60 2.29 14.98
CA LEU A 416 -3.58 2.06 13.94
C LEU A 416 -2.28 1.62 14.62
N PRO A 417 -1.60 0.58 14.12
CA PRO A 417 -0.36 0.06 14.70
C PRO A 417 0.80 1.05 14.56
N CYS A 418 1.80 0.97 15.43
CA CYS A 418 3.10 1.59 15.19
C CYS A 418 3.85 0.88 14.05
N THR A 419 4.94 1.51 13.60
CA THR A 419 5.92 0.93 12.70
C THR A 419 7.31 0.90 13.32
N ASN A 420 8.27 0.27 12.64
CA ASN A 420 9.67 0.29 13.07
C ASN A 420 10.18 1.74 13.09
N PRO A 421 10.75 2.25 14.21
CA PRO A 421 11.22 3.63 14.31
C PRO A 421 12.42 3.94 13.38
N VAL A 422 13.09 2.93 12.85
CA VAL A 422 14.27 3.06 11.97
C VAL A 422 14.16 2.19 10.71
N GLY A 423 14.94 2.57 9.69
CA GLY A 423 14.97 1.88 8.39
C GLY A 423 13.92 2.41 7.42
N ARG A 424 14.22 2.37 6.11
CA ARG A 424 13.25 2.75 5.07
C ARG A 424 12.22 1.65 4.86
N GLY A 425 11.04 2.03 4.39
CA GLY A 425 9.90 1.11 4.17
C GLY A 425 9.02 0.97 5.41
N GLU A 426 9.15 1.89 6.37
CA GLU A 426 8.33 1.96 7.56
C GLU A 426 6.84 2.19 7.24
N ASP A 427 6.55 2.90 6.15
CA ASP A 427 5.21 3.14 5.61
C ASP A 427 4.55 1.84 5.12
N SER A 428 5.33 1.00 4.45
CA SER A 428 4.90 -0.27 3.90
C SER A 428 4.65 -1.29 5.02
N LEU A 429 5.54 -1.33 6.01
CA LEU A 429 5.36 -2.14 7.22
C LEU A 429 4.11 -1.72 8.00
N TRP A 430 3.93 -0.41 8.22
CA TRP A 430 2.73 0.14 8.86
C TRP A 430 1.46 -0.31 8.12
N SER A 431 1.47 -0.23 6.79
CA SER A 431 0.28 -0.58 6.00
C SER A 431 -0.06 -2.06 6.10
N ALA A 432 0.94 -2.95 6.09
CA ALA A 432 0.73 -4.38 6.28
C ALA A 432 0.22 -4.71 7.69
N LEU A 433 0.80 -4.09 8.73
CA LEU A 433 0.32 -4.24 10.10
C LEU A 433 -1.10 -3.70 10.28
N THR A 434 -1.46 -2.63 9.56
CA THR A 434 -2.82 -2.08 9.59
C THR A 434 -3.82 -3.06 8.98
N ARG A 435 -3.50 -3.67 7.83
CA ARG A 435 -4.29 -4.75 7.22
C ARG A 435 -4.40 -5.99 8.12
N TYR A 436 -3.36 -6.28 8.89
CA TYR A 436 -3.35 -7.37 9.86
C TYR A 436 -4.26 -7.06 11.06
N ALA A 437 -4.20 -5.85 11.61
CA ALA A 437 -5.03 -5.41 12.71
C ALA A 437 -6.51 -5.22 12.30
N HIS A 438 -6.75 -4.77 11.08
CA HIS A 438 -8.07 -4.43 10.53
C HIS A 438 -8.29 -5.12 9.18
N PRO A 439 -8.98 -6.28 9.15
CA PRO A 439 -9.17 -7.06 7.94
C PRO A 439 -10.03 -6.37 6.87
N ASP A 440 -10.79 -5.35 7.25
CA ASP A 440 -11.62 -4.59 6.31
C ASP A 440 -11.00 -3.22 6.01
N ALA A 441 -9.77 -2.96 6.47
CA ALA A 441 -9.08 -1.71 6.18
C ALA A 441 -8.60 -1.69 4.73
N VAL A 442 -8.90 -0.59 4.04
CA VAL A 442 -8.37 -0.26 2.72
C VAL A 442 -7.66 1.09 2.77
N VAL A 443 -6.65 1.22 1.92
CA VAL A 443 -6.07 2.52 1.55
C VAL A 443 -6.72 2.93 0.24
N LEU A 444 -7.30 4.13 0.20
CA LEU A 444 -7.85 4.69 -1.04
C LEU A 444 -6.81 5.60 -1.68
N GLU A 445 -6.29 5.22 -2.84
CA GLU A 445 -5.42 6.08 -3.62
C GLU A 445 -6.24 6.92 -4.59
N LEU A 446 -6.08 8.23 -4.51
CA LEU A 446 -6.77 9.20 -5.36
C LEU A 446 -5.89 9.58 -6.55
N PRO A 447 -6.49 9.95 -7.71
CA PRO A 447 -5.74 10.27 -8.92
C PRO A 447 -5.00 11.61 -8.85
N GLU A 448 -5.29 12.44 -7.86
CA GLU A 448 -4.54 13.66 -7.57
C GLU A 448 -3.09 13.35 -7.14
N ALA A 449 -2.16 14.20 -7.55
CA ALA A 449 -0.76 14.12 -7.18
C ALA A 449 -0.30 15.37 -6.43
N VAL A 450 0.64 15.19 -5.50
CA VAL A 450 1.29 16.29 -4.76
C VAL A 450 2.71 16.52 -5.29
N ALA A 451 3.22 17.75 -5.21
CA ALA A 451 4.60 18.02 -5.55
C ALA A 451 5.54 17.33 -4.55
N HIS A 452 6.58 16.67 -5.07
CA HIS A 452 7.64 16.05 -4.28
C HIS A 452 9.01 16.39 -4.91
N VAL A 453 9.87 17.02 -4.11
CA VAL A 453 11.10 17.68 -4.60
C VAL A 453 12.29 17.22 -3.79
N GLN A 454 13.19 16.50 -4.43
CA GLN A 454 14.42 16.05 -3.77
C GLN A 454 15.43 17.19 -3.61
N GLU A 455 16.17 17.19 -2.51
CA GLU A 455 17.23 18.17 -2.23
C GLU A 455 18.41 18.09 -3.20
N SER A 456 18.59 16.91 -3.79
CA SER A 456 19.65 16.60 -4.73
C SER A 456 19.19 15.53 -5.72
N GLN A 457 19.88 15.47 -6.86
CA GLN A 457 19.66 14.43 -7.85
C GLN A 457 20.07 13.06 -7.28
N ARG A 458 19.20 12.06 -7.45
CA ARG A 458 19.50 10.66 -7.13
C ARG A 458 19.86 9.92 -8.40
N ILE A 459 20.95 9.15 -8.37
CA ILE A 459 21.34 8.20 -9.41
C ILE A 459 20.75 6.84 -9.04
N ARG A 460 19.51 6.60 -9.46
CA ARG A 460 18.73 5.40 -9.15
C ARG A 460 19.16 4.22 -10.01
N SER A 461 19.63 4.46 -11.23
CA SER A 461 19.98 3.38 -12.15
C SER A 461 21.09 2.46 -11.62
N ASP A 462 22.05 3.02 -10.85
CA ASP A 462 23.13 2.24 -10.24
C ASP A 462 22.63 1.24 -9.19
N ILE A 463 21.69 1.65 -8.34
CA ILE A 463 21.06 0.77 -7.36
C ILE A 463 20.16 -0.24 -8.07
N THR A 464 19.45 0.19 -9.11
CA THR A 464 18.49 -0.65 -9.85
C THR A 464 19.17 -1.86 -10.50
N ARG A 465 20.36 -1.68 -11.07
CA ARG A 465 21.11 -2.76 -11.74
C ARG A 465 21.77 -3.74 -10.77
N GLN A 466 21.88 -3.40 -9.49
CA GLN A 466 22.41 -4.31 -8.48
C GLN A 466 21.41 -5.40 -8.11
N ALA A 467 21.90 -6.47 -7.48
CA ALA A 467 21.05 -7.52 -6.95
C ALA A 467 20.08 -6.95 -5.89
N TYR A 468 18.80 -7.27 -6.03
CA TYR A 468 17.79 -6.81 -5.10
C TYR A 468 18.08 -7.34 -3.70
N THR A 469 18.22 -6.40 -2.76
CA THR A 469 18.57 -6.65 -1.37
C THR A 469 17.58 -5.89 -0.50
N PRO A 470 16.41 -6.50 -0.18
CA PRO A 470 15.37 -5.85 0.59
C PRO A 470 15.85 -5.43 1.99
N ARG A 471 15.29 -4.33 2.48
CA ARG A 471 15.50 -3.79 3.83
C ARG A 471 14.68 -4.53 4.87
N VAL A 472 15.00 -4.33 6.16
CA VAL A 472 14.33 -5.02 7.28
C VAL A 472 12.82 -4.78 7.27
N ASN A 473 12.38 -3.54 7.04
CA ASN A 473 10.94 -3.22 7.06
C ASN A 473 10.20 -3.85 5.87
N LEU A 474 10.87 -4.08 4.74
CA LEU A 474 10.27 -4.80 3.60
C LEU A 474 10.18 -6.30 3.87
N PHE A 475 11.18 -6.89 4.52
CA PHE A 475 11.11 -8.26 5.04
C PHE A 475 9.95 -8.43 6.02
N LEU A 476 9.85 -7.55 7.01
CA LEU A 476 8.77 -7.59 8.01
C LEU A 476 7.39 -7.40 7.36
N ARG A 477 7.25 -6.48 6.39
CA ARG A 477 6.01 -6.31 5.61
C ARG A 477 5.59 -7.63 4.95
N ASP A 478 6.51 -8.27 4.23
CA ASP A 478 6.22 -9.53 3.53
C ASP A 478 5.93 -10.66 4.52
N TYR A 479 6.59 -10.64 5.69
CA TYR A 479 6.35 -11.59 6.76
C TYR A 479 4.95 -11.41 7.38
N VAL A 480 4.50 -10.17 7.62
CA VAL A 480 3.12 -9.86 8.06
C VAL A 480 2.10 -10.37 7.05
N GLN A 481 2.32 -10.14 5.75
CA GLN A 481 1.40 -10.58 4.69
C GLN A 481 1.17 -12.09 4.70
N ARG A 482 2.21 -12.90 5.01
CA ARG A 482 2.09 -14.36 5.14
C ARG A 482 1.19 -14.81 6.28
N GLN A 483 0.93 -13.95 7.26
CA GLN A 483 0.10 -14.22 8.43
C GLN A 483 -1.36 -13.76 8.29
N LEU A 484 -1.71 -13.09 7.18
CA LEU A 484 -3.09 -12.62 6.97
C LEU A 484 -4.08 -13.80 6.93
N GLY A 485 -5.21 -13.65 7.62
CA GLY A 485 -6.26 -14.66 7.70
C GLY A 485 -6.03 -15.80 8.71
N LEU A 486 -4.81 -15.91 9.29
CA LEU A 486 -4.50 -16.92 10.32
C LEU A 486 -5.08 -16.56 11.71
N TYR A 487 -5.26 -15.27 11.99
CA TYR A 487 -5.89 -14.79 13.22
C TYR A 487 -7.42 -15.01 13.21
N LYS A 488 -8.01 -15.05 14.41
CA LYS A 488 -9.46 -15.17 14.62
C LYS A 488 -10.06 -14.14 15.57
N ALA A 489 -9.22 -13.47 16.37
CA ALA A 489 -9.66 -12.44 17.31
C ALA A 489 -10.39 -11.31 16.57
N ALA A 490 -11.41 -10.71 17.21
CA ALA A 490 -12.11 -9.53 16.69
C ALA A 490 -11.39 -8.23 17.06
N ASP A 491 -10.75 -8.21 18.24
CA ASP A 491 -10.03 -7.04 18.77
C ASP A 491 -8.69 -6.83 18.05
N PRO A 492 -8.41 -5.63 17.49
CA PRO A 492 -7.15 -5.35 16.81
C PRO A 492 -5.93 -5.44 17.74
N GLY A 493 -6.07 -5.10 19.03
CA GLY A 493 -4.99 -5.20 20.00
C GLY A 493 -4.55 -6.66 20.21
N GLN A 494 -5.51 -7.57 20.39
CA GLN A 494 -5.23 -9.01 20.49
C GLN A 494 -4.55 -9.57 19.23
N ARG A 495 -4.94 -9.11 18.03
CA ARG A 495 -4.25 -9.48 16.79
C ARG A 495 -2.79 -9.03 16.85
N LEU A 496 -2.52 -7.77 17.18
CA LEU A 496 -1.15 -7.26 17.28
C LEU A 496 -0.31 -8.03 18.31
N SER A 497 -0.88 -8.39 19.47
CA SER A 497 -0.23 -9.24 20.47
C SER A 497 0.07 -10.64 19.92
N LEU A 498 -0.88 -11.27 19.22
CA LEU A 498 -0.63 -12.56 18.56
C LEU A 498 0.52 -12.48 17.56
N PHE A 499 0.59 -11.41 16.77
CA PHE A 499 1.70 -11.25 15.82
C PHE A 499 3.03 -10.97 16.54
N ALA A 500 3.04 -10.30 17.68
CA ALA A 500 4.24 -10.17 18.52
C ALA A 500 4.77 -11.56 18.96
N ASP A 501 3.88 -12.49 19.33
CA ASP A 501 4.28 -13.87 19.67
C ASP A 501 4.81 -14.63 18.46
N VAL A 502 4.24 -14.42 17.26
CA VAL A 502 4.78 -15.00 16.01
C VAL A 502 6.19 -14.48 15.71
N LEU A 503 6.45 -13.18 15.93
CA LEU A 503 7.80 -12.61 15.77
C LEU A 503 8.78 -13.21 16.79
N ARG A 504 8.34 -13.39 18.04
CA ARG A 504 9.16 -14.01 19.10
C ARG A 504 9.44 -15.49 18.85
N ASP A 505 8.53 -16.23 18.24
CA ASP A 505 8.76 -17.61 17.84
C ASP A 505 9.92 -17.71 16.83
N LEU A 506 9.90 -16.87 15.78
CA LEU A 506 11.01 -16.81 14.82
C LEU A 506 12.31 -16.26 15.46
N ALA A 507 12.20 -15.29 16.38
CA ALA A 507 13.34 -14.77 17.12
C ALA A 507 13.95 -15.85 18.02
N GLY A 508 13.14 -16.73 18.63
CA GLY A 508 13.56 -17.82 19.51
C GLY A 508 14.05 -19.08 18.78
N ALA A 509 13.90 -19.16 17.46
CA ALA A 509 14.34 -20.31 16.66
C ALA A 509 15.87 -20.56 16.73
N SER A 510 16.36 -21.68 16.19
CA SER A 510 17.80 -21.90 16.11
C SER A 510 18.48 -20.90 15.15
N ALA A 511 19.78 -20.64 15.31
CA ALA A 511 20.51 -19.78 14.37
C ALA A 511 20.43 -20.29 12.93
N THR A 512 20.53 -21.61 12.73
CA THR A 512 20.36 -22.28 11.44
C THR A 512 18.99 -22.01 10.83
N GLU A 513 17.93 -22.10 11.63
CA GLU A 513 16.56 -21.87 11.17
C GLU A 513 16.34 -20.41 10.74
N ARG A 514 16.83 -19.44 11.53
CA ARG A 514 16.78 -18.02 11.17
C ARG A 514 17.50 -17.72 9.86
N VAL A 515 18.70 -18.29 9.67
CA VAL A 515 19.45 -18.17 8.40
C VAL A 515 18.69 -18.81 7.24
N SER A 516 18.10 -19.99 7.46
CA SER A 516 17.28 -20.67 6.45
C SER A 516 16.09 -19.80 6.03
N ASN A 517 15.37 -19.22 6.98
CA ASN A 517 14.21 -18.37 6.74
C ASN A 517 14.57 -17.12 5.91
N LEU A 518 15.68 -16.44 6.26
CA LEU A 518 16.19 -15.30 5.49
C LEU A 518 16.61 -15.70 4.07
N ARG A 519 17.26 -16.87 3.92
CA ARG A 519 17.70 -17.37 2.62
C ARG A 519 16.51 -17.72 1.73
N GLU A 520 15.48 -18.35 2.29
CA GLU A 520 14.22 -18.63 1.59
C GLU A 520 13.54 -17.33 1.14
N TYR A 521 13.44 -16.34 2.04
CA TYR A 521 12.88 -15.03 1.72
C TYR A 521 13.61 -14.35 0.56
N LEU A 522 14.93 -14.24 0.64
CA LEU A 522 15.73 -13.60 -0.41
C LEU A 522 15.67 -14.37 -1.74
N SER A 523 15.60 -15.69 -1.66
CA SER A 523 15.44 -16.54 -2.85
C SER A 523 14.12 -16.25 -3.55
N TYR A 524 13.03 -16.22 -2.78
CA TYR A 524 11.71 -15.89 -3.31
C TYR A 524 11.67 -14.47 -3.90
N ALA A 525 12.16 -13.47 -3.16
CA ALA A 525 12.12 -12.07 -3.60
C ALA A 525 12.88 -11.85 -4.92
N ARG A 526 14.02 -12.52 -5.11
CA ARG A 526 14.81 -12.42 -6.35
C ARG A 526 14.22 -13.25 -7.48
N ALA A 527 13.73 -14.47 -7.20
CA ALA A 527 13.08 -15.30 -8.20
C ALA A 527 11.82 -14.63 -8.77
N ASP A 528 10.98 -14.06 -7.89
CA ASP A 528 9.77 -13.31 -8.27
C ASP A 528 10.09 -12.01 -9.02
N LEU A 529 11.24 -11.35 -8.74
CA LEU A 529 11.71 -10.23 -9.56
C LEU A 529 12.15 -10.69 -10.96
N ILE A 530 12.94 -11.76 -11.05
CA ILE A 530 13.44 -12.31 -12.32
C ILE A 530 12.28 -12.77 -13.19
N ASP A 531 11.36 -13.56 -12.63
CA ASP A 531 10.20 -14.10 -13.35
C ASP A 531 9.37 -12.98 -13.98
N ARG A 532 9.02 -11.95 -13.20
CA ARG A 532 8.27 -10.80 -13.74
C ARG A 532 9.04 -10.04 -14.82
N LEU A 533 10.35 -9.82 -14.64
CA LEU A 533 11.14 -9.12 -15.65
C LEU A 533 11.28 -9.94 -16.94
N GLN A 534 11.42 -11.26 -16.84
CA GLN A 534 11.46 -12.15 -18.00
C GLN A 534 10.14 -12.09 -18.78
N HIS A 535 9.00 -12.18 -18.09
CA HIS A 535 7.69 -11.99 -18.73
C HIS A 535 7.54 -10.61 -19.40
N GLN A 536 8.05 -9.54 -18.77
CA GLN A 536 8.04 -8.20 -19.38
C GLN A 536 8.95 -8.10 -20.61
N ILE A 537 10.12 -8.75 -20.60
CA ILE A 537 11.01 -8.83 -21.76
C ILE A 537 10.33 -9.59 -22.91
N GLU A 538 9.67 -10.71 -22.61
CA GLU A 538 8.96 -11.52 -23.61
C GLU A 538 7.75 -10.80 -24.20
N ALA A 539 6.98 -10.08 -23.37
CA ALA A 539 5.80 -9.34 -23.80
C ALA A 539 6.14 -8.07 -24.60
N ALA A 540 7.35 -7.52 -24.43
CA ALA A 540 7.77 -6.27 -25.05
C ALA A 540 8.54 -6.48 -26.36
N THR A 541 7.88 -6.99 -27.40
CA THR A 541 8.52 -7.30 -28.70
C THR A 541 9.17 -6.10 -29.38
N GLU A 542 8.62 -4.91 -29.16
CA GLU A 542 9.11 -3.63 -29.72
C GLU A 542 10.09 -2.89 -28.79
N ALA A 543 10.52 -3.50 -27.67
CA ALA A 543 11.40 -2.83 -26.73
C ALA A 543 12.74 -2.45 -27.38
N PRO A 544 13.25 -1.22 -27.19
CA PRO A 544 14.54 -0.83 -27.72
C PRO A 544 15.69 -1.57 -27.02
N VAL A 545 16.79 -1.77 -27.75
CA VAL A 545 17.97 -2.53 -27.29
C VAL A 545 18.54 -2.03 -25.95
N TYR A 546 18.51 -0.71 -25.72
CA TYR A 546 19.03 -0.13 -24.48
C TYR A 546 18.17 -0.48 -23.24
N TRP A 547 16.85 -0.56 -23.37
CA TRP A 547 16.00 -1.02 -22.28
C TRP A 547 16.16 -2.51 -22.04
N GLN A 548 16.23 -3.31 -23.13
CA GLN A 548 16.45 -4.75 -23.02
C GLN A 548 17.79 -5.06 -22.35
N ALA A 549 18.83 -4.27 -22.61
CA ALA A 549 20.14 -4.42 -21.99
C ALA A 549 20.06 -4.19 -20.47
N ASP A 550 19.41 -3.13 -20.01
CA ASP A 550 19.23 -2.88 -18.58
C ASP A 550 18.35 -3.95 -17.91
N ALA A 551 17.23 -4.34 -18.53
CA ALA A 551 16.35 -5.39 -18.00
C ALA A 551 17.08 -6.74 -17.85
N ARG A 552 17.89 -7.11 -18.86
CA ARG A 552 18.74 -8.32 -18.80
C ARG A 552 19.83 -8.20 -17.74
N ALA A 553 20.47 -7.03 -17.59
CA ALA A 553 21.46 -6.80 -16.55
C ALA A 553 20.88 -6.95 -15.13
N ILE A 554 19.64 -6.46 -14.91
CA ILE A 554 18.92 -6.65 -13.65
C ILE A 554 18.63 -8.13 -13.41
N VAL A 555 18.17 -8.87 -14.43
CA VAL A 555 17.95 -10.32 -14.33
C VAL A 555 19.25 -11.05 -13.98
N GLU A 556 20.34 -10.73 -14.66
CA GLU A 556 21.65 -11.36 -14.46
C GLU A 556 22.20 -11.11 -13.05
N SER A 557 22.13 -9.88 -12.56
CA SER A 557 22.63 -9.55 -11.21
C SER A 557 21.86 -10.30 -10.12
N ASN A 558 20.55 -10.42 -10.27
CA ASN A 558 19.70 -11.18 -9.35
C ASN A 558 19.91 -12.69 -9.47
N ALA A 559 20.07 -13.23 -10.68
CA ALA A 559 20.35 -14.65 -10.90
C ALA A 559 21.71 -15.05 -10.30
N LYS A 560 22.74 -14.21 -10.48
CA LYS A 560 24.05 -14.40 -9.85
C LYS A 560 23.94 -14.42 -8.32
N ALA A 561 23.15 -13.50 -7.75
CA ALA A 561 22.93 -13.46 -6.30
C ALA A 561 22.11 -14.63 -5.74
N LEU A 562 21.23 -15.24 -6.55
CA LEU A 562 20.51 -16.47 -6.18
C LEU A 562 21.44 -17.68 -6.07
N LEU A 563 22.43 -17.79 -6.97
CA LEU A 563 23.38 -18.89 -6.99
C LEU A 563 24.56 -18.68 -6.04
N ALA A 564 24.78 -17.45 -5.58
CA ALA A 564 25.85 -17.12 -4.67
C ALA A 564 25.62 -17.77 -3.29
N LYS A 565 26.67 -18.40 -2.74
CA LYS A 565 26.69 -18.90 -1.35
C LYS A 565 27.04 -17.79 -0.35
N ALA A 566 26.45 -16.62 -0.53
CA ALA A 566 26.64 -15.47 0.34
C ALA A 566 25.69 -15.52 1.55
N PRO A 567 26.05 -14.88 2.67
CA PRO A 567 25.13 -14.72 3.79
C PRO A 567 23.80 -14.07 3.38
N PRO A 568 22.66 -14.48 3.94
CA PRO A 568 21.33 -13.97 3.55
C PRO A 568 21.06 -12.60 4.18
N ARG A 569 21.88 -11.62 3.80
CA ARG A 569 21.92 -10.26 4.33
C ARG A 569 20.74 -9.42 3.85
N LEU A 570 20.12 -8.68 4.76
CA LEU A 570 19.18 -7.59 4.45
C LEU A 570 19.90 -6.25 4.27
N GLY A 571 19.31 -5.34 3.49
CA GLY A 571 19.98 -4.13 3.00
C GLY A 571 20.46 -3.15 4.07
N ASP A 572 19.86 -3.16 5.28
CA ASP A 572 20.24 -2.27 6.39
C ASP A 572 21.35 -2.84 7.29
N TRP A 573 21.89 -4.01 6.94
CA TRP A 573 22.94 -4.69 7.71
C TRP A 573 24.33 -4.50 7.07
N PRO A 574 25.43 -4.55 7.87
CA PRO A 574 26.80 -4.41 7.39
C PRO A 574 27.13 -5.34 6.22
N GLU A 575 27.87 -4.86 5.22
CA GLU A 575 28.16 -5.63 4.00
C GLU A 575 28.95 -6.92 4.26
N ASP A 576 29.78 -6.93 5.30
CA ASP A 576 30.66 -8.01 5.72
C ASP A 576 30.02 -8.96 6.75
N ILE A 577 28.72 -8.80 7.04
CA ILE A 577 28.01 -9.64 8.01
C ILE A 577 27.94 -11.10 7.54
N ASP A 578 28.30 -12.02 8.43
CA ASP A 578 28.24 -13.47 8.19
C ASP A 578 26.87 -14.07 8.54
N ASP A 579 26.71 -15.39 8.34
CA ASP A 579 25.46 -16.11 8.66
C ASP A 579 25.07 -15.96 10.15
N ALA A 580 26.05 -16.04 11.05
CA ALA A 580 25.82 -15.91 12.49
C ALA A 580 25.39 -14.48 12.87
N GLY A 581 26.02 -13.47 12.25
CA GLY A 581 25.66 -12.07 12.37
C GLY A 581 24.26 -11.79 11.85
N CYS A 582 23.88 -12.35 10.69
CA CYS A 582 22.52 -12.25 10.15
C CYS A 582 21.50 -12.83 11.13
N ALA A 583 21.78 -14.02 11.68
CA ALA A 583 20.89 -14.66 12.65
C ALA A 583 20.71 -13.80 13.91
N LYS A 584 21.79 -13.20 14.42
CA LYS A 584 21.76 -12.32 15.60
C LYS A 584 21.06 -10.99 15.32
N ALA A 585 21.32 -10.39 14.16
CA ALA A 585 20.67 -9.15 13.74
C ALA A 585 19.16 -9.34 13.65
N LEU A 586 18.71 -10.45 13.05
CA LEU A 586 17.29 -10.77 12.94
C LEU A 586 16.59 -10.84 14.30
N VAL A 587 17.20 -11.45 15.33
CA VAL A 587 16.63 -11.49 16.69
C VAL A 587 16.32 -10.08 17.18
N GLY A 588 17.28 -9.16 17.08
CA GLY A 588 17.09 -7.78 17.54
C GLY A 588 15.98 -7.03 16.79
N GLU A 589 15.84 -7.24 15.47
CA GLU A 589 14.76 -6.63 14.68
C GLU A 589 13.39 -7.21 15.07
N LEU A 590 13.30 -8.53 15.26
CA LEU A 590 12.06 -9.23 15.60
C LEU A 590 11.60 -8.91 17.02
N ASP A 591 12.48 -9.00 18.02
CA ASP A 591 12.16 -8.68 19.41
C ASP A 591 11.75 -7.22 19.57
N GLY A 592 12.49 -6.30 18.93
CA GLY A 592 12.16 -4.87 18.98
C GLY A 592 10.78 -4.55 18.40
N MET A 593 10.41 -5.19 17.29
CA MET A 593 9.07 -5.02 16.71
C MET A 593 8.00 -5.75 17.53
N ALA A 594 8.29 -6.93 18.08
CA ALA A 594 7.37 -7.68 18.94
C ALA A 594 6.99 -6.87 20.20
N ASP A 595 7.99 -6.32 20.89
CA ASP A 595 7.77 -5.49 22.08
C ASP A 595 6.96 -4.23 21.74
N ALA A 596 7.25 -3.61 20.60
CA ALA A 596 6.47 -2.48 20.11
C ALA A 596 4.98 -2.84 19.92
N LEU A 597 4.70 -3.96 19.25
CA LEU A 597 3.33 -4.41 18.98
C LEU A 597 2.57 -4.86 20.22
N GLU A 598 3.25 -5.48 21.19
CA GLU A 598 2.64 -5.88 22.45
C GLU A 598 2.17 -4.66 23.25
N HIS A 599 3.01 -3.63 23.38
CA HIS A 599 2.72 -2.49 24.24
C HIS A 599 1.91 -1.39 23.54
N TRP A 600 1.97 -1.30 22.22
CA TRP A 600 1.33 -0.22 21.45
C TRP A 600 -0.18 -0.06 21.71
N PRO A 601 -1.02 -1.12 21.78
CA PRO A 601 -2.44 -0.96 22.06
C PRO A 601 -2.76 -0.25 23.37
N ALA A 602 -1.92 -0.41 24.41
CA ALA A 602 -2.09 0.31 25.67
C ALA A 602 -1.68 1.78 25.56
N LEU A 603 -0.55 2.04 24.90
CA LEU A 603 -0.05 3.41 24.65
C LEU A 603 -1.04 4.23 23.83
N TRP A 604 -1.57 3.65 22.76
CA TRP A 604 -2.55 4.30 21.89
C TRP A 604 -3.85 4.60 22.64
N ARG A 605 -4.38 3.65 23.43
CA ARG A 605 -5.61 3.87 24.21
C ARG A 605 -5.44 5.00 25.22
N HIS A 606 -4.33 4.99 25.96
CA HIS A 606 -4.01 6.09 26.87
C HIS A 606 -3.94 7.43 26.13
N ALA A 607 -3.27 7.48 24.97
CA ALA A 607 -3.18 8.71 24.18
C ALA A 607 -4.56 9.17 23.65
N ALA A 608 -5.42 8.25 23.25
CA ALA A 608 -6.79 8.54 22.83
C ALA A 608 -7.63 9.12 23.99
N GLU A 609 -7.49 8.56 25.19
CA GLU A 609 -8.15 9.08 26.40
C GLU A 609 -7.64 10.47 26.82
N GLN A 610 -6.34 10.73 26.66
CA GLN A 610 -5.78 12.07 26.88
C GLN A 610 -6.29 13.08 25.83
N GLY A 611 -6.52 12.62 24.60
CA GLY A 611 -7.04 13.44 23.51
C GLY A 611 -6.20 14.69 23.28
N GLU A 612 -6.85 15.84 23.21
CA GLU A 612 -6.23 17.16 23.00
C GLU A 612 -5.19 17.53 24.07
N LYS A 613 -5.30 17.00 25.29
CA LYS A 613 -4.39 17.32 26.40
C LYS A 613 -2.95 16.90 26.09
N LEU A 614 -2.75 15.87 25.27
CA LEU A 614 -1.42 15.39 24.93
C LEU A 614 -0.64 16.39 24.06
N LEU A 615 -1.33 17.11 23.17
CA LEU A 615 -0.74 18.21 22.39
C LEU A 615 -0.73 19.54 23.14
N GLY A 616 -1.73 19.78 23.99
CA GLY A 616 -1.86 21.03 24.75
C GLY A 616 -0.91 21.15 25.96
N ALA A 617 -0.35 20.03 26.43
CA ALA A 617 0.58 19.99 27.56
C ALA A 617 2.06 20.19 27.17
N LEU A 618 2.33 20.54 25.90
CA LEU A 618 3.68 20.74 25.34
C LEU A 618 4.12 22.19 25.38
#